data_AF-A0A9P1ML63-F1
#
_entry.id   AF-A0A9P1ML63-F1
#
_cell.length_a   1.000
_cell.length_b   1.000
_cell.length_c   1.000
_cell.angle_alpha   90.00
_cell.angle_beta   90.00
_cell.angle_gamma   90.00
#
_symmetry.space_group_name_H-M   'P 1'
#
loop_
_entity.id
_entity.type
_entity.pdbx_description
1 polymer ?
#
loop_
_entity_poly.entity_id
_entity_poly.type
_entity_poly.pdbx_seq_one_letter_code
_entity_poly.pdbx_strand_id
1 'polypeptide(L)' 'MGAKSKYVIVQLASVITGSTRVWVRERAADKFSGVFFDPALGKNCLFEEAKRIKGKSELPKRIKQMYEISG' A
#
# COMPACT_ATOMS: atom_id res chain seq x y z
N MET A 1 -7.50 -16.78 -20.50
CA MET A 1 -6.62 -15.88 -19.71
C MET A 1 -7.42 -15.34 -18.54
N GLY A 2 -7.04 -15.69 -17.30
CA GLY A 2 -7.80 -15.28 -16.12
C GLY A 2 -7.74 -13.77 -15.87
N ALA A 3 -8.83 -13.19 -15.35
CA ALA A 3 -8.90 -11.77 -15.04
C ALA A 3 -7.83 -11.39 -13.99
N LYS A 4 -7.08 -10.31 -14.25
CA LYS A 4 -6.11 -9.78 -13.28
C LYS A 4 -6.86 -9.27 -12.04
N SER A 5 -6.29 -9.48 -10.86
CA SER A 5 -6.92 -9.11 -9.59
C SER A 5 -7.20 -7.59 -9.49
N LYS A 6 -8.39 -7.17 -9.06
CA LYS A 6 -8.75 -5.73 -8.96
C LYS A 6 -7.85 -4.95 -8.00
N TYR A 7 -7.44 -5.57 -6.90
CA TYR A 7 -6.63 -4.95 -5.87
C TYR A 7 -5.22 -5.53 -5.81
N VAL A 8 -4.28 -4.74 -5.29
CA VAL A 8 -2.91 -5.15 -5.01
C VAL A 8 -2.51 -4.76 -3.60
N ILE A 9 -1.84 -5.70 -2.93
CA ILE A 9 -1.18 -5.49 -1.64
C ILE A 9 0.29 -5.21 -1.95
N VAL A 10 0.80 -4.12 -1.41
CA VAL A 10 2.14 -3.62 -1.68
C VAL A 10 2.89 -3.36 -0.38
N GLN A 11 4.22 -3.39 -0.44
CA GLN A 11 5.09 -2.92 0.63
C GLN A 11 5.48 -1.49 0.32
N LEU A 12 5.25 -0.59 1.28
CA LEU A 12 5.87 0.73 1.29
C LEU A 12 7.16 0.67 2.10
N ALA A 13 8.18 1.41 1.71
CA ALA A 13 9.42 1.57 2.45
C ALA A 13 9.70 3.05 2.71
N SER A 14 10.14 3.38 3.92
CA SER A 14 10.70 4.68 4.26
C SER A 14 11.86 4.97 3.32
N VAL A 15 11.83 6.15 2.69
CA VAL A 15 12.92 6.59 1.81
C VAL A 15 14.22 6.89 2.56
N ILE A 16 14.15 6.94 3.91
CA ILE A 16 15.29 7.28 4.77
C ILE A 16 15.90 6.02 5.40
N THR A 17 15.10 5.23 6.13
CA THR A 17 15.64 4.11 6.94
C THR A 17 15.36 2.73 6.33
N GLY A 18 14.47 2.66 5.34
CA GLY A 18 14.01 1.37 4.80
C GLY A 18 13.00 0.64 5.70
N SER A 19 12.56 1.22 6.83
CA SER A 19 11.42 0.69 7.60
C SER A 19 10.23 0.48 6.68
N THR A 20 9.54 -0.65 6.81
CA THR A 20 8.50 -1.02 5.84
C THR A 20 7.12 -1.17 6.48
N ARG A 21 6.09 -0.98 5.65
CA ARG A 21 4.71 -1.26 6.03
C ARG A 21 3.91 -1.80 4.85
N VAL A 22 2.78 -2.45 5.16
CA VAL A 22 1.87 -2.96 4.13
C VAL A 22 0.83 -1.90 3.78
N TRP A 23 0.51 -1.81 2.50
CA TRP A 23 -0.55 -0.96 1.96
C TRP A 23 -1.41 -1.70 0.95
N VAL A 24 -2.62 -1.21 0.71
CA VAL A 24 -3.55 -1.77 -0.26
C VAL A 24 -4.03 -0.66 -1.19
N ARG A 25 -4.03 -0.93 -2.49
CA ARG A 25 -4.56 -0.01 -3.51
C ARG A 25 -5.27 -0.75 -4.64
N GLU A 26 -6.02 -0.01 -5.44
CA GLU A 26 -6.51 -0.53 -6.72
C GLU A 26 -5.35 -0.79 -7.67
N ARG A 27 -5.47 -1.85 -8.49
CA ARG A 27 -4.46 -2.18 -9.50
C ARG A 27 -4.31 -1.06 -10.53
N ALA A 28 -5.41 -0.40 -10.87
CA ALA A 28 -5.46 0.66 -11.86
C ALA A 28 -4.93 2.01 -11.33
N ALA A 29 -4.81 2.16 -10.01
CA ALA A 29 -4.23 3.35 -9.40
C ALA A 29 -2.70 3.38 -9.57
N ASP A 30 -2.15 4.59 -9.52
CA ASP A 30 -0.70 4.81 -9.50
C ASP A 30 -0.04 4.19 -8.26
N LYS A 31 1.30 4.10 -8.30
CA LYS A 31 2.07 3.69 -7.14
C LYS A 31 1.81 4.66 -5.99
N PHE A 32 1.61 4.09 -4.80
CA PHE A 32 1.28 4.90 -3.64
C PHE A 32 2.54 5.47 -2.97
N SER A 33 2.46 6.74 -2.55
CA SER A 33 3.43 7.41 -1.71
C SER A 33 2.71 8.20 -0.61
N GLY A 34 3.22 8.16 0.62
CA GLY A 34 2.58 8.87 1.73
C GLY A 34 3.53 9.10 2.90
N VAL A 35 3.19 10.08 3.75
CA VAL A 35 3.99 10.41 4.94
C VAL A 35 3.48 9.61 6.13
N PHE A 36 4.39 8.85 6.76
CA PHE A 36 4.08 8.03 7.93
C PHE A 36 5.19 8.08 8.97
N PHE A 37 4.86 7.70 10.19
CA PHE A 37 5.84 7.58 11.27
C PHE A 37 6.83 6.45 10.97
N ASP A 38 8.11 6.79 10.98
CA ASP A 38 9.21 5.85 10.86
C ASP A 38 9.81 5.58 12.25
N PRO A 39 9.64 4.37 12.80
CA PRO A 39 10.08 4.06 14.16
C PRO A 39 11.61 4.06 14.32
N ALA A 40 12.36 3.78 13.25
CA ALA A 40 13.82 3.82 13.30
C ALA A 40 14.35 5.26 13.31
N LEU A 41 13.57 6.20 12.77
CA LEU A 41 13.92 7.61 12.69
C LEU A 41 13.30 8.44 13.83
N GLY A 42 12.24 7.94 14.47
CA GLY A 42 11.51 8.64 15.52
C GLY A 42 10.69 9.84 15.03
N LYS A 43 10.42 9.95 13.72
CA LYS A 43 9.65 11.04 13.10
C LYS A 43 8.91 10.59 11.85
N ASN A 44 8.00 11.43 11.38
CA ASN A 44 7.30 11.21 10.13
C ASN A 44 8.23 11.45 8.93
N CYS A 45 8.19 10.56 7.95
CA CYS A 45 8.89 10.71 6.68
C CYS A 45 8.11 10.09 5.52
N LEU A 46 8.60 10.29 4.30
CA LEU A 46 8.00 9.76 3.09
C LEU A 46 8.24 8.24 2.98
N PHE A 47 7.18 7.52 2.66
CA PHE A 47 7.23 6.12 2.25
C PHE A 47 6.74 5.99 0.82
N GLU A 48 7.42 5.16 0.04
CA GLU A 48 7.06 4.87 -1.36
C GLU A 48 6.88 3.37 -1.59
N GLU A 49 6.09 3.01 -2.61
CA GLU A 49 5.88 1.62 -3.01
C GLU A 49 7.18 0.97 -3.51
N ALA A 50 7.73 0.09 -2.67
CA ALA A 50 8.95 -0.64 -2.95
C ALA A 50 8.70 -1.92 -3.77
N LYS A 51 7.68 -2.71 -3.39
CA LYS A 51 7.35 -3.95 -4.11
C LYS A 51 5.88 -4.36 -3.97
N ARG A 52 5.38 -5.04 -4.99
CA ARG A 52 4.11 -5.76 -4.94
C ARG A 52 4.28 -7.05 -4.13
N ILE A 53 3.37 -7.30 -3.19
CA ILE A 53 3.34 -8.53 -2.39
C ILE A 53 2.37 -9.54 -3.02
N LYS A 54 1.10 -9.16 -3.21
CA LYS A 54 0.06 -10.10 -3.66
C LYS A 54 -1.08 -9.38 -4.39
N GLY A 55 -1.73 -10.07 -5.33
CA GLY A 55 -2.97 -9.62 -5.93
C GLY A 55 -4.20 -10.16 -5.19
N LYS A 56 -5.27 -9.37 -5.11
CA LYS A 56 -6.52 -9.78 -4.48
C LYS A 56 -7.72 -9.35 -5.32
N SER A 57 -8.61 -10.30 -5.64
CA SER A 57 -9.79 -10.05 -6.47
C SER A 57 -10.80 -9.19 -5.71
N GLU A 58 -11.04 -9.51 -4.44
CA GLU A 58 -12.03 -8.84 -3.61
C GLU A 58 -11.49 -8.44 -2.23
N LEU A 59 -11.93 -7.28 -1.75
CA LEU A 59 -11.63 -6.79 -0.41
C LEU A 59 -12.94 -6.63 0.38
N PRO A 60 -12.97 -7.04 1.65
CA PRO A 60 -14.11 -6.74 2.52
C PRO A 60 -14.38 -5.23 2.60
N LYS A 61 -15.64 -4.82 2.71
CA LYS A 61 -16.06 -3.40 2.76
C LYS A 61 -15.27 -2.59 3.81
N ARG A 62 -15.05 -3.17 4.99
CA ARG A 62 -14.26 -2.55 6.07
C ARG A 62 -12.83 -2.20 5.66
N ILE A 63 -12.20 -3.03 4.81
CA ILE A 63 -10.83 -2.81 4.35
C ILE A 63 -10.81 -1.72 3.29
N LYS A 64 -11.79 -1.70 2.39
CA LYS A 64 -11.92 -0.62 1.42
C LYS A 64 -12.03 0.74 2.12
N GLN A 65 -12.88 0.83 3.15
CA GLN A 65 -13.02 2.03 3.98
C GLN A 65 -11.73 2.42 4.71
N MET A 66 -11.02 1.44 5.30
CA MET A 66 -9.76 1.68 6.02
C MET A 66 -8.66 2.29 5.15
N TYR A 67 -8.61 1.94 3.86
CA TYR A 67 -7.60 2.41 2.91
C TYR A 67 -8.16 3.44 1.92
N GLU A 68 -9.34 4.01 2.21
CA GLU A 68 -9.99 5.03 1.36
C GLU A 68 -10.18 4.60 -0.10
N ILE A 69 -10.32 3.29 -0.33
CA ILE A 69 -10.56 2.71 -1.65
C ILE A 69 -12.06 2.83 -1.94
N SER A 70 -12.42 3.53 -3.02
CA SER A 70 -13.81 3.68 -3.45
C SER A 70 -14.48 2.31 -3.66
N GLY A 71 -15.70 2.19 -3.14
CA GLY A 71 -16.47 0.94 -3.03
C GLY A 71 -16.75 0.26 -4.36
#